data_AF-A0A1I5E2Z6-F1
#
_entry.id   AF-A0A1I5E2Z6-F1
#
_cell.length_a   1.000
_cell.length_b   1.000
_cell.length_c   1.000
_cell.angle_alpha   90.00
_cell.angle_beta   90.00
_cell.angle_gamma   90.00
#
_symmetry.space_group_name_H-M   'P 1'
#
loop_
_entity.id
_entity.type
_entity.pdbx_description
1 polymer ?
#
loop_
_entity_poly.entity_id
_entity_poly.type
_entity_poly.pdbx_seq_one_letter_code
_entity_poly.pdbx_strand_id
1 'polypeptide(L)'
;MKKLIVGLLAVVVLSGCAGQSKEKEPLPKVTVENQRCSSDSECSAMWSNVPEKLELITRMRVDTVSNIYISTYSPSGDRFLGGSAKLVAINDKEKEIQPSFNCLRHMDDYSCQKLTISAINAFNEGMKGAKKLYSSHNK
;
A
#
# COMPACT_ATOMS: atom_id res chain seq x y z
N MET A 1 -34.75 52.50 47.07
CA MET A 1 -35.59 51.50 46.37
C MET A 1 -34.90 51.13 45.06
N LYS A 2 -34.24 49.96 44.98
CA LYS A 2 -34.59 48.85 44.06
C LYS A 2 -35.21 49.36 42.73
N LYS A 3 -34.54 49.22 41.58
CA LYS A 3 -34.50 47.96 40.82
C LYS A 3 -33.38 47.96 39.77
N LEU A 4 -32.68 46.83 39.73
CA LEU A 4 -31.79 46.36 38.67
C LEU A 4 -32.57 46.18 37.36
N ILE A 5 -32.01 46.63 36.24
CA ILE A 5 -32.29 46.04 34.92
C ILE A 5 -30.94 45.75 34.27
N VAL A 6 -30.59 44.47 34.38
CA VAL A 6 -29.46 43.80 33.75
C VAL A 6 -29.74 43.75 32.25
N GLY A 7 -29.08 44.62 31.48
CA GLY A 7 -29.07 44.58 30.03
C GLY A 7 -28.02 43.57 29.56
N LEU A 8 -28.43 42.30 29.49
CA LEU A 8 -27.64 41.20 28.97
C LEU A 8 -27.52 41.33 27.44
N LEU A 9 -26.48 42.01 26.96
CA LEU A 9 -26.08 41.99 25.54
C LEU A 9 -25.47 40.61 25.26
N ALA A 10 -26.33 39.66 24.89
CA ALA A 10 -25.93 38.40 24.28
C ALA A 10 -25.34 38.71 22.89
N VAL A 11 -24.05 39.02 22.84
CA VAL A 11 -23.28 38.94 21.60
C VAL A 11 -23.19 37.45 21.27
N VAL A 12 -24.06 37.02 20.36
CA VAL A 12 -23.99 35.73 19.70
C VAL A 12 -22.64 35.69 18.99
N VAL A 13 -21.66 35.08 19.64
CA VAL A 13 -20.41 34.69 19.00
C VAL A 13 -20.81 33.63 17.98
N LEU A 14 -21.03 34.07 16.74
CA LEU A 14 -20.97 33.20 15.57
C LEU A 14 -19.50 32.75 15.45
N SER A 15 -19.06 31.90 16.37
CA SER A 15 -17.95 30.99 16.14
C SER A 15 -18.46 30.00 15.12
N GLY A 16 -18.52 30.47 13.86
CA GLY A 16 -18.61 29.59 12.72
C GLY A 16 -17.59 28.49 12.96
N CYS A 17 -18.04 27.25 12.90
CA CYS A 17 -17.21 26.08 12.87
C CYS A 17 -16.30 26.20 11.65
N ALA A 18 -15.23 26.98 11.75
CA ALA A 18 -14.02 26.75 11.00
C ALA A 18 -13.53 25.41 11.54
N GLY A 19 -14.11 24.33 10.97
CA GLY A 19 -13.66 22.98 11.22
C GLY A 19 -12.16 23.04 11.07
N GLN A 20 -11.44 22.71 12.14
CA GLN A 20 -10.00 22.53 12.09
C GLN A 20 -9.74 21.75 10.81
N SER A 21 -9.17 22.41 9.81
CA SER A 21 -8.61 21.72 8.66
C SER A 21 -7.57 20.82 9.30
N LYS A 22 -7.93 19.56 9.53
CA LYS A 22 -7.00 18.55 10.01
C LYS A 22 -5.94 18.50 8.94
N GLU A 23 -4.82 19.15 9.20
CA GLU A 23 -3.65 19.11 8.34
C GLU A 23 -3.38 17.64 8.03
N LYS A 24 -3.39 17.29 6.74
CA LYS A 24 -3.22 15.89 6.34
C LYS A 24 -1.85 15.45 6.86
N GLU A 25 -1.81 14.33 7.58
CA GLU A 25 -0.55 13.76 8.05
C GLU A 25 0.40 13.56 6.86
N PRO A 26 1.72 13.70 7.04
CA PRO A 26 2.68 13.34 6.01
C PRO A 26 2.42 11.92 5.50
N LEU A 27 2.54 11.74 4.18
CA LEU A 27 2.42 10.40 3.61
C LEU A 27 3.51 9.48 4.18
N PRO A 28 3.19 8.21 4.44
CA PRO A 28 4.20 7.24 4.82
C PRO A 28 5.26 7.11 3.73
N LYS A 29 6.44 6.61 4.08
CA LYS A 29 7.49 6.28 3.11
C LYS A 29 7.50 4.78 2.84
N VAL A 30 7.96 4.39 1.65
CA VAL A 30 8.38 3.01 1.41
C VAL A 30 9.64 2.79 2.25
N THR A 31 9.60 1.85 3.18
CA THR A 31 10.69 1.55 4.13
C THR A 31 11.26 0.17 3.91
N VAL A 32 10.66 -0.63 3.04
CA VAL A 32 11.04 -2.02 2.80
C VAL A 32 11.43 -2.14 1.34
N GLU A 33 12.69 -2.48 1.11
CA GLU A 33 13.23 -2.61 -0.25
C GLU A 33 12.61 -3.80 -0.99
N ASN A 34 12.59 -3.69 -2.32
CA ASN A 34 12.22 -4.79 -3.19
C ASN A 34 13.19 -5.96 -2.97
N GLN A 35 12.65 -7.18 -2.99
CA GLN A 35 13.46 -8.35 -2.72
C GLN A 35 14.16 -8.81 -4.00
N ARG A 36 15.46 -9.09 -3.87
CA ARG A 36 16.30 -9.57 -4.95
C ARG A 36 16.60 -11.05 -4.81
N CYS A 37 16.87 -11.69 -5.93
CA CYS A 37 17.33 -13.07 -6.02
C CYS A 37 18.48 -13.14 -7.03
N SER A 38 19.43 -14.06 -6.80
CA SER A 38 20.68 -14.15 -7.58
C SER A 38 20.89 -15.47 -8.31
N SER A 39 20.08 -16.49 -8.02
CA SER A 39 20.07 -17.76 -8.77
C SER A 39 18.70 -18.04 -9.36
N ASP A 40 18.65 -18.81 -10.45
CA ASP A 40 17.37 -19.16 -11.07
C ASP A 40 16.47 -19.97 -10.12
N SER A 41 17.05 -20.80 -9.25
CA SER A 41 16.29 -21.54 -8.23
C SER A 41 15.72 -20.63 -7.15
N GLU A 42 16.52 -19.68 -6.64
CA GLU A 42 16.05 -18.68 -5.66
C GLU A 42 14.98 -17.81 -6.29
N CYS A 43 15.20 -17.31 -7.50
CA CYS A 43 14.24 -16.47 -8.21
C CYS A 43 12.93 -17.22 -8.48
N SER A 44 12.98 -18.48 -8.90
CA SER A 44 11.78 -19.28 -9.13
C SER A 44 11.01 -19.55 -7.84
N ALA A 45 11.72 -19.87 -6.74
CA ALA A 45 11.12 -20.09 -5.44
C ALA A 45 10.50 -18.81 -4.86
N MET A 46 11.15 -17.66 -5.01
CA MET A 46 10.59 -16.38 -4.59
C MET A 46 9.41 -15.98 -5.48
N TRP A 47 9.53 -16.12 -6.81
CA TRP A 47 8.47 -15.76 -7.76
C TRP A 47 7.19 -16.57 -7.55
N SER A 48 7.28 -17.84 -7.15
CA SER A 48 6.10 -18.66 -6.85
C SER A 48 5.27 -18.18 -5.66
N ASN A 49 5.84 -17.34 -4.78
CA ASN A 49 5.13 -16.73 -3.66
C ASN A 49 4.33 -15.48 -4.06
N VAL A 50 4.65 -14.87 -5.21
CA VAL A 50 4.06 -13.59 -5.64
C VAL A 50 2.54 -13.64 -5.77
N PRO A 51 1.91 -14.68 -6.36
CA PRO A 51 0.46 -14.75 -6.44
C PRO A 51 -0.20 -14.65 -5.06
N GLU A 52 0.23 -15.48 -4.10
CA GLU A 52 -0.32 -15.49 -2.74
C GLU A 52 -0.18 -14.12 -2.06
N LYS A 53 0.97 -13.46 -2.18
CA LYS A 53 1.18 -12.14 -1.56
C LYS A 53 0.32 -11.06 -2.21
N LEU A 54 0.17 -11.09 -3.53
CA LEU A 54 -0.75 -10.18 -4.23
C LEU A 54 -2.19 -10.40 -3.78
N GLU A 55 -2.69 -11.64 -3.77
CA GLU A 55 -4.07 -11.92 -3.37
C GLU A 55 -4.34 -11.54 -1.91
N LEU A 56 -3.38 -11.76 -1.02
CA LEU A 56 -3.52 -11.42 0.40
C LEU A 56 -3.65 -9.90 0.63
N ILE A 57 -2.83 -9.12 -0.08
CA ILE A 57 -2.77 -7.66 0.09
C ILE A 57 -3.94 -6.98 -0.61
N THR A 58 -4.22 -7.38 -1.84
CA THR A 58 -5.27 -6.78 -2.67
C THR A 58 -6.67 -7.27 -2.29
N ARG A 59 -6.77 -8.47 -1.70
CA ARG A 59 -8.02 -9.24 -1.57
C ARG A 59 -8.65 -9.58 -2.93
N MET A 60 -7.85 -9.56 -3.99
CA MET A 60 -8.26 -9.83 -5.36
C MET A 60 -7.60 -11.09 -5.89
N ARG A 61 -8.28 -11.80 -6.79
CA ARG A 61 -7.69 -12.95 -7.48
C ARG A 61 -6.65 -12.51 -8.50
N VAL A 62 -5.63 -13.33 -8.69
CA VAL A 62 -4.71 -13.21 -9.82
C VAL A 62 -5.44 -13.56 -11.12
N ASP A 63 -5.25 -12.73 -12.14
CA ASP A 63 -5.85 -12.89 -13.47
C ASP A 63 -4.78 -13.21 -14.53
N THR A 64 -3.62 -12.56 -14.45
CA THR A 64 -2.51 -12.78 -15.38
C THR A 64 -1.31 -13.35 -14.65
N VAL A 65 -0.74 -14.42 -15.19
CA VAL A 65 0.50 -15.06 -14.69
C VAL A 65 1.44 -15.34 -15.86
N SER A 66 2.68 -14.91 -15.71
CA SER A 66 3.79 -15.23 -16.61
C SER A 66 5.10 -15.36 -15.83
N ASN A 67 6.19 -15.67 -16.53
CA ASN A 67 7.50 -15.84 -15.93
C ASN A 67 8.12 -14.52 -15.42
N ILE A 68 7.59 -13.36 -15.83
CA ILE A 68 8.14 -12.04 -15.49
C ILE A 68 7.11 -11.02 -15.03
N TYR A 69 5.82 -11.35 -15.12
CA TYR A 69 4.73 -10.46 -14.75
C TYR A 69 3.55 -11.24 -14.18
N ILE A 70 3.03 -10.79 -13.05
CA ILE A 70 1.80 -11.30 -12.44
C ILE A 70 0.92 -10.09 -12.10
N SER A 71 -0.38 -10.18 -12.35
CA SER A 71 -1.35 -9.17 -11.93
C SER A 71 -2.67 -9.76 -11.47
N THR A 72 -3.29 -9.05 -10.55
CA THR A 72 -4.67 -9.28 -10.11
C THR A 72 -5.67 -8.68 -11.07
N TYR A 73 -6.94 -9.04 -10.93
CA TYR A 73 -8.04 -8.37 -11.62
C TYR A 73 -8.00 -6.85 -11.36
N SER A 74 -8.58 -6.08 -12.29
CA SER A 74 -8.79 -4.64 -12.05
C SER A 74 -9.78 -4.44 -10.90
N PRO A 75 -9.47 -3.54 -9.94
CA PRO A 75 -10.32 -3.32 -8.78
C PRO A 75 -11.74 -2.93 -9.21
N SER A 76 -12.76 -3.49 -8.56
CA SER A 76 -14.18 -3.20 -8.82
C SER A 76 -14.87 -2.75 -7.51
N GLY A 77 -14.95 -1.44 -7.31
CA GLY A 77 -15.40 -0.80 -6.07
C GLY A 77 -14.28 -0.42 -5.10
N ASP A 78 -14.50 0.65 -4.32
CA ASP A 78 -13.48 1.41 -3.59
C ASP A 78 -12.77 0.66 -2.44
N ARG A 79 -13.14 -0.60 -2.22
CA ARG A 79 -12.59 -1.48 -1.17
C ARG A 79 -11.43 -2.33 -1.64
N PHE A 80 -11.12 -2.34 -2.93
CA PHE A 80 -10.12 -3.23 -3.52
C PHE A 80 -8.96 -2.45 -4.13
N LEU A 81 -7.76 -3.00 -4.01
CA LEU A 81 -6.55 -2.52 -4.67
C LEU A 81 -6.23 -3.43 -5.84
N GLY A 82 -5.97 -2.86 -7.01
CA GLY A 82 -5.26 -3.58 -8.05
C GLY A 82 -3.80 -3.77 -7.62
N GLY A 83 -3.25 -4.93 -7.93
CA GLY A 83 -1.86 -5.27 -7.64
C GLY A 83 -1.22 -6.03 -8.79
N SER A 84 0.04 -5.72 -9.04
CA SER A 84 0.89 -6.46 -9.97
C SER A 84 2.32 -6.53 -9.44
N ALA A 85 3.10 -7.45 -9.99
CA ALA A 85 4.52 -7.55 -9.73
C ALA A 85 5.26 -7.88 -11.02
N LYS A 86 6.49 -7.38 -11.13
CA LYS A 86 7.42 -7.66 -12.23
C LYS A 86 8.70 -8.29 -11.70
N LEU A 87 9.27 -9.22 -12.45
CA LEU A 87 10.63 -9.69 -12.24
C LEU A 87 11.56 -8.95 -13.21
N VAL A 88 12.44 -8.10 -12.68
CA VAL A 88 13.27 -7.19 -13.47
C VAL A 88 14.74 -7.52 -13.24
N ALA A 89 15.53 -7.67 -14.31
CA ALA A 89 16.97 -7.81 -14.19
C ALA A 89 17.60 -6.49 -13.73
N ILE A 90 18.40 -6.53 -12.67
CA ILE A 90 19.18 -5.40 -12.17
C ILE A 90 20.57 -5.40 -12.80
N ASN A 91 21.13 -6.60 -13.00
CA ASN A 91 22.38 -6.87 -13.68
C ASN A 91 22.36 -8.33 -14.19
N ASP A 92 23.50 -8.82 -14.70
CA ASP A 92 23.62 -10.18 -15.25
C ASP A 92 23.40 -11.30 -14.22
N LYS A 93 23.40 -10.99 -12.92
CA LYS A 93 23.33 -11.96 -11.82
C LYS A 93 22.09 -11.81 -10.95
N GLU A 94 21.56 -10.61 -10.82
CA GLU A 94 20.47 -10.32 -9.88
C GLU A 94 19.20 -9.90 -10.61
N LYS A 95 18.08 -10.48 -10.16
CA LYS A 95 16.73 -10.05 -10.51
C LYS A 95 16.06 -9.48 -9.27
N GLU A 96 15.17 -8.53 -9.47
CA GLU A 96 14.40 -7.86 -8.43
C GLU A 96 12.90 -8.05 -8.68
N ILE A 97 12.16 -8.33 -7.61
CA ILE A 97 10.70 -8.45 -7.64
C ILE A 97 10.11 -7.08 -7.28
N GLN A 98 9.53 -6.41 -8.27
CA GLN A 98 9.01 -5.05 -8.15
C GLN A 98 7.48 -5.06 -8.09
N PRO A 99 6.85 -4.77 -6.94
CA PRO A 99 5.40 -4.64 -6.86
C PRO A 99 4.91 -3.29 -7.36
N SER A 100 3.67 -3.25 -7.84
CA SER A 100 2.93 -2.03 -8.14
C SER A 100 1.48 -2.21 -7.72
N PHE A 101 0.94 -1.20 -7.04
CA PHE A 101 -0.45 -1.20 -6.59
C PHE A 101 -1.16 0.05 -7.09
N ASN A 102 -2.43 -0.11 -7.43
CA ASN A 102 -3.25 0.96 -7.96
C ASN A 102 -4.65 0.92 -7.33
N CYS A 103 -5.20 2.11 -7.09
CA CYS A 103 -6.57 2.26 -6.61
C CYS A 103 -7.53 2.43 -7.79
N LEU A 104 -8.82 2.47 -7.46
CA LEU A 104 -9.84 2.96 -8.39
C LEU A 104 -9.76 4.46 -8.58
N ARG A 105 -10.27 4.90 -9.74
CA ARG A 105 -10.31 6.30 -10.17
C ARG A 105 -11.04 7.24 -9.20
N HIS A 106 -11.92 6.72 -8.33
CA HIS A 106 -12.76 7.53 -7.45
C HIS A 106 -12.20 7.70 -6.03
N MET A 107 -11.14 6.99 -5.66
CA MET A 107 -10.45 7.20 -4.39
C MET A 107 -9.63 8.48 -4.44
N ASP A 108 -9.61 9.27 -3.36
CA ASP A 108 -8.79 10.47 -3.32
C ASP A 108 -7.28 10.14 -3.37
N ASP A 109 -6.51 11.00 -4.03
CA ASP A 109 -5.08 10.77 -4.29
C ASP A 109 -4.27 10.50 -3.01
N TYR A 110 -4.60 11.21 -1.92
CA TYR A 110 -3.88 11.06 -0.66
C TYR A 110 -4.13 9.68 -0.04
N SER A 111 -5.39 9.28 0.09
CA SER A 111 -5.74 7.95 0.61
C SER A 111 -5.20 6.85 -0.28
N CYS A 112 -5.24 7.04 -1.60
CA CYS A 112 -4.69 6.08 -2.53
C CYS A 112 -3.17 5.93 -2.35
N GLN A 113 -2.41 7.02 -2.32
CA GLN A 113 -0.96 6.98 -2.11
C GLN A 113 -0.59 6.35 -0.76
N LYS A 114 -1.32 6.67 0.31
CA LYS A 114 -1.11 6.07 1.62
C LYS A 114 -1.29 4.55 1.56
N LEU A 115 -2.38 4.08 0.95
CA LEU A 115 -2.68 2.65 0.80
C LEU A 115 -1.66 1.93 -0.08
N THR A 116 -1.26 2.50 -1.22
CA THR A 116 -0.28 1.86 -2.12
C THR A 116 1.08 1.74 -1.46
N ILE A 117 1.54 2.75 -0.70
CA ILE A 117 2.79 2.68 0.05
C ILE A 117 2.73 1.60 1.13
N SER A 118 1.62 1.51 1.88
CA SER A 118 1.43 0.43 2.85
C SER A 118 1.41 -0.95 2.19
N ALA A 119 0.77 -1.08 1.03
CA ALA A 119 0.72 -2.32 0.26
C ALA A 119 2.12 -2.74 -0.24
N ILE A 120 2.93 -1.80 -0.74
CA ILE A 120 4.33 -2.06 -1.15
C ILE A 120 5.14 -2.58 0.03
N ASN A 121 5.08 -1.91 1.19
CA ASN A 121 5.81 -2.33 2.37
C ASN A 121 5.37 -3.73 2.85
N ALA A 122 4.07 -4.00 2.89
CA ALA A 122 3.54 -5.30 3.28
C ALA A 122 3.96 -6.42 2.31
N PHE A 123 3.93 -6.14 1.00
CA PHE A 123 4.40 -7.06 -0.03
C PHE A 123 5.87 -7.39 0.16
N ASN A 124 6.71 -6.36 0.27
CA ASN A 124 8.15 -6.53 0.38
C ASN A 124 8.56 -7.26 1.67
N GLU A 125 7.89 -7.03 2.81
CA GLU A 125 8.13 -7.81 4.03
C GLU A 125 7.67 -9.28 3.87
N GLY A 126 6.53 -9.53 3.21
CA GLY A 126 6.09 -10.88 2.88
C GLY A 126 7.10 -11.63 2.03
N MET A 127 7.66 -10.97 1.02
CA MET A 127 8.69 -11.52 0.14
C MET A 127 10.02 -11.75 0.86
N LYS A 128 10.38 -10.86 1.81
CA LYS A 128 11.57 -11.04 2.67
C LYS A 128 11.43 -12.28 3.55
N GLY A 129 10.23 -12.56 4.03
CA GLY A 129 9.89 -13.82 4.70
C GLY A 129 10.10 -15.04 3.79
N ALA A 130 9.59 -15.00 2.56
CA ALA A 130 9.78 -16.07 1.57
C ALA A 130 11.27 -16.32 1.27
N LYS A 131 12.05 -15.26 1.10
CA LYS A 131 13.50 -15.36 0.90
C LYS A 131 14.21 -16.04 2.07
N LYS A 132 13.89 -15.64 3.32
CA LYS A 132 14.45 -16.25 4.53
C LYS A 132 14.16 -17.76 4.60
N LEU A 133 12.92 -18.17 4.27
CA LEU A 133 12.54 -19.58 4.25
C LEU A 133 13.35 -20.38 3.23
N TYR A 134 13.51 -19.85 2.01
CA TYR A 134 14.37 -20.48 1.01
C TYR A 134 15.82 -20.62 1.51
N SER A 135 16.39 -19.56 2.10
CA SER A 135 17.75 -19.59 2.63
C SER A 135 17.92 -20.56 3.81
N SER A 136 16.90 -20.77 4.64
CA SER A 136 16.98 -21.74 5.75
C SER A 136 16.89 -23.19 5.28
N HIS A 137 16.16 -23.46 4.21
CA HIS A 137 16.00 -24.82 3.66
C HIS A 137 17.21 -25.30 2.84
N ASN A 138 18.04 -24.38 2.34
CA ASN A 138 19.19 -24.68 1.47
C ASN A 138 20.55 -24.41 2.13
N LYS A 139 20.58 -24.34 3.47
CA LYS A 139 21.81 -24.36 4.28
C LYS A 139 22.07 -25.76 4.79
#